data_AF-A0A423GV22-F1
#
_entry.id   AF-A0A423GV22-F1
#
_cell.length_a   1.000
_cell.length_b   1.000
_cell.length_c   1.000
_cell.angle_alpha   90.00
_cell.angle_beta   90.00
_cell.angle_gamma   90.00
#
_symmetry.space_group_name_H-M   'P 1'
#
loop_
_entity.id
_entity.type
_entity.pdbx_description
1 polymer ?
#
loop_
_entity_poly.entity_id
_entity_poly.type
_entity_poly.pdbx_seq_one_letter_code
_entity_poly.pdbx_strand_id
1 'polypeptide(L)'
;MTFISYAQNFEDIRLWRTLKNVENGLYIDIGANHPVHDSVTKAFYDHGWGGINVEPVQVYYDALCQQRPKDINLQCVAGETAEALTFYGIADTGLSTLDPAIARQHKDAGMHVQTQTVTSRTLASICEEHVKGPIHFLKIDVEGHEETVLRGMDFVQWRPWIMLIETPWNRDQTWEKIVTEAGYHPVLFDGINTFYLAEEHLNLKPAFEIPPCNLDDFQFCKGHKFSHPVADLETALNAERQRADRAEAELHALRNSRSWRAIQTLKNVLART
;
A
#
# COMPACT_ATOMS: atom_id res chain seq x y z
N MET A 1 1.50 -5.79 19.98
CA MET A 1 2.21 -6.32 18.78
C MET A 1 2.98 -5.17 18.19
N THR A 2 4.18 -5.40 17.67
CA THR A 2 5.01 -4.38 17.01
C THR A 2 4.31 -3.89 15.73
N PHE A 3 4.30 -2.58 15.47
CA PHE A 3 3.71 -2.02 14.26
C PHE A 3 4.59 -2.35 13.05
N ILE A 4 4.01 -2.93 12.00
CA ILE A 4 4.75 -3.26 10.77
C ILE A 4 4.46 -2.20 9.73
N SER A 5 5.48 -1.48 9.29
CA SER A 5 5.40 -0.46 8.26
C SER A 5 5.58 -1.08 6.86
N TYR A 6 4.68 -0.69 5.96
CA TYR A 6 4.62 -1.10 4.56
C TYR A 6 4.80 0.08 3.60
N ALA A 7 4.72 1.30 4.11
CA ALA A 7 4.75 2.52 3.33
C ALA A 7 6.16 2.89 2.83
N GLN A 8 6.23 3.49 1.64
CA GLN A 8 7.49 3.82 0.97
C GLN A 8 8.37 4.80 1.76
N ASN A 9 7.76 5.79 2.43
CA ASN A 9 8.44 6.91 3.09
C ASN A 9 7.89 7.19 4.50
N PHE A 10 7.68 6.13 5.28
CA PHE A 10 7.27 6.20 6.69
C PHE A 10 5.91 6.87 6.95
N GLU A 11 5.06 7.00 5.93
CA GLU A 11 3.77 7.69 6.01
C GLU A 11 2.85 7.01 7.03
N ASP A 12 2.81 5.68 6.99
CA ASP A 12 2.00 4.86 7.90
C ASP A 12 2.43 4.99 9.37
N ILE A 13 3.74 5.10 9.64
CA ILE A 13 4.27 5.32 11.00
C ILE A 13 3.84 6.69 11.54
N ARG A 14 3.90 7.74 10.72
CA ARG A 14 3.48 9.10 11.12
C ARG A 14 1.98 9.15 11.40
N LEU A 15 1.19 8.54 10.52
CA LEU A 15 -0.26 8.42 10.73
C LEU A 15 -0.55 7.60 11.99
N TRP A 16 0.17 6.49 12.21
CA TRP A 16 -0.04 5.62 13.36
C TRP A 16 0.27 6.32 14.68
N ARG A 17 1.36 7.10 14.75
CA ARG A 17 1.68 7.90 15.93
C ARG A 17 0.50 8.78 16.36
N THR A 18 -0.19 9.35 15.38
CA THR A 18 -1.33 10.26 15.56
C THR A 18 -2.62 9.51 15.88
N LEU A 19 -2.85 8.37 15.22
CA LEU A 19 -4.17 7.72 15.15
C LEU A 19 -4.26 6.39 15.90
N LYS A 20 -3.18 5.87 16.51
CA LYS A 20 -3.16 4.54 17.17
C LYS A 20 -4.21 4.32 18.27
N ASN A 21 -4.79 5.39 18.82
CA ASN A 21 -5.84 5.32 19.84
C ASN A 21 -7.26 5.32 19.25
N VAL A 22 -7.40 5.48 17.94
CA VAL A 22 -8.67 5.36 17.23
C VAL A 22 -8.93 3.87 16.96
N GLU A 23 -10.07 3.40 17.45
CA GLU A 23 -10.54 2.04 17.19
C GLU A 23 -11.37 2.00 15.91
N ASN A 24 -11.11 1.01 15.04
CA ASN A 24 -11.87 0.76 13.81
C ASN A 24 -12.03 2.02 12.93
N GLY A 25 -10.95 2.77 12.76
CA GLY A 25 -10.96 3.98 11.93
C GLY A 25 -11.18 3.68 10.45
N LEU A 26 -11.39 4.77 9.70
CA LEU A 26 -11.69 4.76 8.27
C LEU A 26 -10.61 5.55 7.50
N TYR A 27 -10.06 4.93 6.46
CA TYR A 27 -9.23 5.60 5.48
C TYR A 27 -9.85 5.56 4.07
N ILE A 28 -9.44 6.50 3.23
CA ILE A 28 -9.71 6.49 1.81
C ILE A 28 -8.36 6.56 1.09
N ASP A 29 -8.11 5.64 0.16
CA ASP A 29 -6.87 5.53 -0.60
C ASP A 29 -7.16 5.67 -2.10
N ILE A 30 -6.79 6.81 -2.66
CA ILE A 30 -6.97 7.13 -4.08
C ILE A 30 -5.64 6.89 -4.79
N GLY A 31 -5.67 5.99 -5.76
CA GLY A 31 -4.46 5.38 -6.32
C GLY A 31 -3.87 4.37 -5.34
N ALA A 32 -4.70 3.40 -4.93
CA ALA A 32 -4.34 2.45 -3.88
C ALA A 32 -3.24 1.45 -4.30
N ASN A 33 -3.13 1.15 -5.60
CA ASN A 33 -2.07 0.33 -6.18
C ASN A 33 -1.93 -1.03 -5.43
N HIS A 34 -0.70 -1.52 -5.22
CA HIS A 34 -0.47 -2.82 -4.63
C HIS A 34 -0.92 -2.87 -3.15
N PRO A 35 -1.70 -3.89 -2.72
CA PRO A 35 -2.28 -3.96 -1.36
C PRO A 35 -1.27 -4.09 -0.20
N VAL A 36 0.02 -4.23 -0.50
CA VAL A 36 1.08 -4.54 0.48
C VAL A 36 2.37 -3.78 0.22
N HIS A 37 2.72 -3.54 -1.05
CA HIS A 37 4.03 -2.97 -1.39
C HIS A 37 3.83 -1.47 -1.48
N ASP A 38 4.68 -0.72 -0.77
CA ASP A 38 4.58 0.74 -0.67
C ASP A 38 3.19 1.23 -0.16
N SER A 39 2.46 0.37 0.56
CA SER A 39 1.08 0.64 0.98
C SER A 39 1.04 1.39 2.32
N VAL A 40 0.48 2.60 2.30
CA VAL A 40 0.23 3.42 3.50
C VAL A 40 -0.87 2.84 4.39
N THR A 41 -1.81 2.11 3.79
CA THR A 41 -3.05 1.63 4.45
C THR A 41 -2.96 0.19 4.94
N LYS A 42 -1.95 -0.58 4.53
CA LYS A 42 -1.81 -2.00 4.90
C LYS A 42 -1.78 -2.19 6.42
N ALA A 43 -0.92 -1.43 7.10
CA ALA A 43 -0.74 -1.53 8.54
C ALA A 43 -2.03 -1.25 9.33
N PHE A 44 -2.82 -0.26 8.91
CA PHE A 44 -4.07 0.12 9.58
C PHE A 44 -5.11 -1.01 9.54
N TYR A 45 -5.29 -1.63 8.38
CA TYR A 45 -6.23 -2.75 8.22
C TYR A 45 -5.85 -4.00 9.00
N ASP A 46 -4.55 -4.28 9.13
CA ASP A 46 -4.04 -5.35 9.99
C ASP A 46 -4.40 -5.09 11.46
N HIS A 47 -4.53 -3.81 11.83
CA HIS A 47 -4.97 -3.34 13.14
C HIS A 47 -6.50 -3.11 13.21
N GLY A 48 -7.27 -3.74 12.32
CA GLY A 48 -8.73 -3.79 12.40
C GLY A 48 -9.47 -2.62 11.74
N TRP A 49 -8.75 -1.67 11.14
CA TRP A 49 -9.38 -0.60 10.37
C TRP A 49 -10.04 -1.14 9.10
N GLY A 50 -10.98 -0.36 8.55
CA GLY A 50 -11.53 -0.57 7.23
C GLY A 50 -11.30 0.67 6.37
N GLY A 51 -11.35 0.51 5.06
CA GLY A 51 -11.20 1.64 4.16
C GLY A 51 -11.84 1.48 2.80
N ILE A 52 -11.67 2.51 2.00
CA ILE A 52 -12.12 2.58 0.62
C ILE A 52 -10.89 2.73 -0.26
N ASN A 53 -10.63 1.75 -1.13
CA ASN A 53 -9.52 1.74 -2.07
C ASN A 53 -10.06 2.02 -3.48
N VAL A 54 -9.51 3.02 -4.16
CA VAL A 54 -9.84 3.36 -5.55
C VAL A 54 -8.63 3.05 -6.43
N GLU A 55 -8.79 2.07 -7.33
CA GLU A 55 -7.70 1.55 -8.15
C GLU A 55 -8.21 1.12 -9.54
N PRO A 56 -7.83 1.83 -10.62
CA PRO A 56 -8.34 1.52 -11.96
C PRO A 56 -7.67 0.30 -12.63
N VAL A 57 -6.45 -0.08 -12.24
CA VAL A 57 -5.70 -1.17 -12.87
C VAL A 57 -6.22 -2.52 -12.37
N GLN A 58 -6.69 -3.36 -13.30
CA GLN A 58 -7.33 -4.65 -12.99
C GLN A 58 -6.50 -5.53 -12.05
N VAL A 59 -5.19 -5.70 -12.31
CA VAL A 59 -4.36 -6.60 -11.50
C VAL A 59 -4.25 -6.14 -10.04
N TYR A 60 -4.18 -4.83 -9.81
CA TYR A 60 -4.12 -4.28 -8.46
C TYR A 60 -5.50 -4.28 -7.79
N TYR A 61 -6.56 -3.98 -8.53
CA TYR A 61 -7.94 -4.13 -8.05
C TYR A 61 -8.26 -5.56 -7.60
N ASP A 62 -7.88 -6.57 -8.39
CA ASP A 62 -8.10 -7.98 -8.05
C ASP A 62 -7.30 -8.36 -6.80
N ALA A 63 -6.05 -7.91 -6.69
CA ALA A 63 -5.21 -8.13 -5.53
C ALA A 63 -5.77 -7.46 -4.26
N LEU A 64 -6.29 -6.24 -4.38
CA LEU A 64 -6.99 -5.53 -3.31
C LEU A 64 -8.24 -6.31 -2.88
N CYS A 65 -9.09 -6.73 -3.81
CA CYS A 65 -10.27 -7.54 -3.50
C CYS A 65 -9.92 -8.85 -2.76
N GLN A 66 -8.84 -9.51 -3.17
CA GLN A 66 -8.39 -10.76 -2.57
C GLN A 66 -7.80 -10.57 -1.16
N GLN A 67 -6.96 -9.55 -0.97
CA GLN A 67 -6.16 -9.37 0.25
C GLN A 67 -6.80 -8.42 1.26
N ARG A 68 -7.74 -7.57 0.80
CA ARG A 68 -8.45 -6.54 1.56
C ARG A 68 -9.97 -6.75 1.55
N PRO A 69 -10.50 -7.96 1.86
CA PRO A 69 -11.94 -8.22 1.79
C PRO A 69 -12.81 -7.42 2.77
N LYS A 70 -12.22 -6.80 3.81
CA LYS A 70 -12.96 -5.88 4.70
C LYS A 70 -13.08 -4.46 4.13
N ASP A 71 -12.25 -4.12 3.15
CA ASP A 71 -12.28 -2.81 2.49
C ASP A 71 -13.31 -2.81 1.36
N ILE A 72 -13.79 -1.62 1.03
CA ILE A 72 -14.54 -1.36 -0.19
C ILE A 72 -13.51 -1.08 -1.29
N ASN A 73 -13.39 -1.98 -2.25
CA ASN A 73 -12.46 -1.85 -3.37
C ASN A 73 -13.24 -1.45 -4.62
N LEU A 74 -12.84 -0.35 -5.27
CA LEU A 74 -13.53 0.25 -6.41
C LEU A 74 -12.60 0.30 -7.62
N GLN A 75 -13.03 -0.33 -8.73
CA GLN A 75 -12.31 -0.30 -9.99
C GLN A 75 -12.70 0.92 -10.83
N CYS A 76 -12.23 2.09 -10.41
CA CYS A 76 -12.49 3.35 -11.09
C CYS A 76 -11.33 4.33 -10.87
N VAL A 77 -11.41 5.49 -11.53
CA VAL A 77 -10.61 6.66 -11.17
C VAL A 77 -11.47 7.64 -10.38
N ALA A 78 -10.84 8.42 -9.52
CA ALA A 78 -11.47 9.57 -8.90
C ALA A 78 -11.21 10.82 -9.76
N GLY A 79 -12.23 11.68 -9.91
CA GLY A 79 -12.10 12.92 -10.68
C GLY A 79 -13.24 13.91 -10.39
N GLU A 80 -13.30 15.00 -11.16
CA GLU A 80 -14.29 16.08 -10.98
C GLU A 80 -15.67 15.70 -11.51
N THR A 81 -15.73 14.84 -12.53
CA THR A 81 -16.97 14.41 -13.18
C THR A 81 -17.06 12.88 -13.26
N ALA A 82 -18.26 12.36 -13.47
CA ALA A 82 -18.54 10.93 -13.62
C ALA A 82 -18.40 10.45 -15.09
N GLU A 83 -17.43 10.98 -15.82
CA GLU A 83 -17.22 10.70 -17.24
C GLU A 83 -16.20 9.57 -17.47
N ALA A 84 -16.26 8.92 -18.64
CA ALA A 84 -15.25 7.94 -19.01
C ALA A 84 -13.96 8.67 -19.43
N LEU A 85 -12.83 8.27 -18.87
CA LEU A 85 -11.53 8.91 -19.10
C LEU A 85 -10.55 7.96 -19.80
N THR A 86 -9.58 8.55 -20.51
CA THR A 86 -8.45 7.80 -21.09
C THR A 86 -7.37 7.66 -20.03
N PHE A 87 -7.05 6.42 -19.67
CA PHE A 87 -6.03 6.07 -18.68
C PHE A 87 -4.83 5.40 -19.35
N TYR A 88 -3.64 5.75 -18.87
CA TYR A 88 -2.37 5.26 -19.35
C TYR A 88 -1.71 4.40 -18.27
N GLY A 89 -1.92 3.08 -18.38
CA GLY A 89 -1.39 2.08 -17.47
C GLY A 89 0.07 1.74 -17.77
N ILE A 90 0.88 1.68 -16.72
CA ILE A 90 2.26 1.19 -16.74
C ILE A 90 2.37 0.09 -15.69
N ALA A 91 2.47 -1.16 -16.15
CA ALA A 91 2.49 -2.32 -15.27
C ALA A 91 3.72 -2.31 -14.34
N ASP A 92 3.52 -2.73 -13.09
CA ASP A 92 4.57 -2.95 -12.08
C ASP A 92 5.40 -1.73 -11.67
N THR A 93 5.00 -0.50 -12.03
CA THR A 93 5.75 0.72 -11.68
C THR A 93 5.04 1.64 -10.69
N GLY A 94 3.70 1.60 -10.66
CA GLY A 94 2.88 2.60 -9.98
C GLY A 94 2.73 3.94 -10.69
N LEU A 95 3.48 4.15 -11.79
CA LEU A 95 3.53 5.41 -12.54
C LEU A 95 2.41 5.54 -13.58
N SER A 96 1.24 4.96 -13.32
CA SER A 96 0.11 5.03 -14.24
C SER A 96 -0.63 6.35 -14.07
N THR A 97 -1.08 6.97 -15.16
CA THR A 97 -1.57 8.36 -15.13
C THR A 97 -2.78 8.58 -16.04
N LEU A 98 -3.53 9.65 -15.77
CA LEU A 98 -4.54 10.22 -16.66
C LEU A 98 -3.98 11.37 -17.54
N ASP A 99 -2.76 11.84 -17.27
CA ASP A 99 -2.15 12.92 -18.04
C ASP A 99 -1.42 12.38 -19.29
N PRO A 100 -1.87 12.75 -20.52
CA PRO A 100 -1.22 12.32 -21.75
C PRO A 100 0.24 12.81 -21.90
N ALA A 101 0.61 13.93 -21.28
CA ALA A 101 1.97 14.45 -21.31
C ALA A 101 2.91 13.60 -20.44
N ILE A 102 2.48 13.23 -19.23
CA ILE A 102 3.22 12.32 -18.34
C ILE A 102 3.35 10.93 -19.00
N ALA A 103 2.26 10.41 -19.57
CA ALA A 103 2.28 9.15 -20.31
C ALA A 103 3.28 9.17 -21.49
N ARG A 104 3.36 10.29 -22.21
CA ARG A 104 4.34 10.48 -23.29
C ARG A 104 5.77 10.49 -22.77
N GLN A 105 6.03 11.17 -21.66
CA GLN A 105 7.35 11.19 -21.03
C GLN A 105 7.80 9.78 -20.63
N HIS A 106 6.92 8.98 -20.03
CA HIS A 106 7.24 7.59 -19.68
C HIS A 106 7.51 6.71 -20.91
N LYS A 107 6.71 6.90 -21.97
CA LYS A 107 6.93 6.21 -23.25
C LYS A 107 8.28 6.58 -23.86
N ASP A 108 8.64 7.86 -23.85
CA ASP A 108 9.92 8.35 -24.37
C ASP A 108 11.10 7.88 -23.50
N ALA A 109 10.87 7.60 -22.22
CA ALA A 109 11.82 6.93 -21.32
C ALA A 109 11.91 5.40 -21.50
N GLY A 110 11.20 4.84 -22.49
CA GLY A 110 11.25 3.41 -22.83
C GLY A 110 10.30 2.51 -22.05
N MET A 111 9.37 3.08 -21.27
CA MET A 111 8.36 2.30 -20.54
C MET A 111 7.25 1.82 -21.47
N HIS A 112 6.69 0.65 -21.17
CA HIS A 112 5.56 0.08 -21.90
C HIS A 112 4.25 0.69 -21.39
N VAL A 113 3.70 1.65 -22.13
CA VAL A 113 2.46 2.36 -21.80
C VAL A 113 1.29 1.74 -22.55
N GLN A 114 0.27 1.30 -21.82
CA GLN A 114 -0.99 0.79 -22.36
C GLN A 114 -2.13 1.78 -22.12
N THR A 115 -2.94 2.01 -23.15
CA THR A 115 -4.10 2.90 -23.05
C THR A 115 -5.37 2.08 -22.83
N GLN A 116 -6.19 2.50 -21.86
CA GLN A 116 -7.50 1.92 -21.59
C GLN A 116 -8.52 3.00 -21.22
N THR A 117 -9.80 2.73 -21.45
CA THR A 117 -10.89 3.60 -20.97
C THR A 117 -11.32 3.14 -19.59
N VAL A 118 -11.40 4.08 -18.65
CA VAL A 118 -11.81 3.82 -17.26
C VAL A 118 -13.00 4.69 -16.88
N THR A 119 -13.81 4.21 -15.95
CA THR A 119 -14.93 4.99 -15.41
C THR A 119 -14.41 5.94 -14.34
N SER A 120 -14.78 7.21 -14.40
CA SER A 120 -14.54 8.18 -13.34
C SER A 120 -15.71 8.26 -12.37
N ARG A 121 -15.41 8.50 -11.09
CA ARG A 121 -16.37 8.85 -10.04
C ARG A 121 -15.87 10.06 -9.27
N THR A 122 -16.77 10.89 -8.77
CA THR A 122 -16.36 11.97 -7.85
C THR A 122 -16.10 11.40 -6.46
N LEU A 123 -15.13 11.97 -5.73
CA LEU A 123 -14.90 11.59 -4.33
C LEU A 123 -16.15 11.79 -3.47
N ALA A 124 -16.91 12.85 -3.70
CA ALA A 124 -18.18 13.07 -3.03
C ALA A 124 -19.17 11.92 -3.26
N SER A 125 -19.31 11.41 -4.50
CA SER A 125 -20.21 10.29 -4.80
C SER A 125 -19.75 8.97 -4.17
N ILE A 126 -18.44 8.76 -4.06
CA ILE A 126 -17.86 7.60 -3.38
C ILE A 126 -18.15 7.69 -1.88
N CYS A 127 -17.97 8.88 -1.30
CA CYS A 127 -18.23 9.10 0.11
C CYS A 127 -19.72 8.96 0.44
N GLU A 128 -20.60 9.52 -0.37
CA GLU A 128 -22.06 9.42 -0.21
C GLU A 128 -22.56 7.96 -0.17
N GLU A 129 -21.98 7.10 -1.00
CA GLU A 129 -22.39 5.70 -1.06
C GLU A 129 -21.85 4.87 0.12
N HIS A 130 -20.64 5.17 0.60
CA HIS A 130 -19.87 4.22 1.40
C HIS A 130 -19.46 4.73 2.79
N VAL A 131 -19.35 6.04 3.00
CA VAL A 131 -18.87 6.62 4.25
C VAL A 131 -20.03 6.77 5.24
N LYS A 132 -19.86 6.20 6.44
CA LYS A 132 -20.87 6.20 7.52
C LYS A 132 -20.43 6.91 8.79
N GLY A 133 -19.24 7.51 8.79
CA GLY A 133 -18.61 8.09 9.98
C GLY A 133 -17.39 8.93 9.64
N PRO A 134 -16.54 9.25 10.63
CA PRO A 134 -15.38 10.10 10.42
C PRO A 134 -14.39 9.48 9.44
N ILE A 135 -13.93 10.26 8.48
CA ILE A 135 -12.80 9.91 7.63
C ILE A 135 -11.54 10.33 8.38
N HIS A 136 -10.72 9.37 8.81
CA HIS A 136 -9.57 9.68 9.66
C HIS A 136 -8.36 10.10 8.82
N PHE A 137 -8.17 9.49 7.65
CA PHE A 137 -7.28 10.05 6.65
C PHE A 137 -7.69 9.74 5.22
N LEU A 138 -7.30 10.64 4.32
CA LEU A 138 -7.44 10.51 2.87
C LEU A 138 -6.04 10.57 2.26
N LYS A 139 -5.63 9.53 1.51
CA LYS A 139 -4.44 9.53 0.65
C LYS A 139 -4.86 9.79 -0.79
N ILE A 140 -4.13 10.69 -1.47
CA ILE A 140 -4.25 10.94 -2.90
C ILE A 140 -2.85 10.84 -3.51
N ASP A 141 -2.69 9.88 -4.42
CA ASP A 141 -1.49 9.65 -5.21
C ASP A 141 -1.95 9.12 -6.56
N VAL A 142 -2.05 10.01 -7.55
CA VAL A 142 -2.66 9.71 -8.85
C VAL A 142 -1.82 10.22 -10.02
N GLU A 143 -0.52 10.44 -9.77
CA GLU A 143 0.50 10.76 -10.75
C GLU A 143 0.08 11.93 -11.66
N GLY A 144 -0.27 13.07 -11.06
CA GLY A 144 -0.57 14.34 -11.75
C GLY A 144 -2.06 14.66 -11.92
N HIS A 145 -2.96 13.83 -11.39
CA HIS A 145 -4.41 14.06 -11.46
C HIS A 145 -5.02 14.59 -10.15
N GLU A 146 -4.20 15.04 -9.20
CA GLU A 146 -4.60 15.41 -7.84
C GLU A 146 -5.62 16.54 -7.85
N GLU A 147 -5.43 17.57 -8.69
CA GLU A 147 -6.35 18.70 -8.78
C GLU A 147 -7.78 18.26 -9.10
N THR A 148 -7.94 17.37 -10.07
CA THR A 148 -9.25 16.89 -10.53
C THR A 148 -9.93 16.02 -9.46
N VAL A 149 -9.15 15.20 -8.74
CA VAL A 149 -9.64 14.43 -7.58
C VAL A 149 -10.17 15.38 -6.51
N LEU A 150 -9.41 16.42 -6.17
CA LEU A 150 -9.77 17.41 -5.15
C LEU A 150 -11.01 18.22 -5.53
N ARG A 151 -11.18 18.57 -6.82
CA ARG A 151 -12.39 19.25 -7.33
C ARG A 151 -13.64 18.38 -7.23
N GLY A 152 -13.49 17.05 -7.28
CA GLY A 152 -14.57 16.09 -7.11
C GLY A 152 -15.02 15.86 -5.66
N MET A 153 -14.46 16.58 -4.68
CA MET A 153 -14.74 16.41 -3.26
C MET A 153 -15.60 17.55 -2.70
N ASP A 154 -16.51 17.22 -1.77
CA ASP A 154 -17.18 18.19 -0.91
C ASP A 154 -16.57 18.12 0.48
N PHE A 155 -15.60 19.00 0.76
CA PHE A 155 -14.90 19.06 2.05
C PHE A 155 -15.73 19.61 3.20
N VAL A 156 -16.93 20.15 2.94
CA VAL A 156 -17.87 20.57 3.98
C VAL A 156 -18.66 19.35 4.46
N GLN A 157 -19.14 18.52 3.53
CA GLN A 157 -19.89 17.32 3.87
C GLN A 157 -19.00 16.15 4.30
N TRP A 158 -17.91 15.92 3.58
CA TRP A 158 -17.00 14.79 3.76
C TRP A 158 -15.65 15.30 4.23
N ARG A 159 -15.36 15.08 5.51
CA ARG A 159 -14.30 15.81 6.22
C ARG A 159 -13.19 14.88 6.75
N PRO A 160 -12.19 14.53 5.92
CA PRO A 160 -10.97 13.87 6.40
C PRO A 160 -10.31 14.65 7.53
N TRP A 161 -9.86 13.99 8.60
CA TRP A 161 -9.06 14.66 9.64
C TRP A 161 -7.68 15.03 9.11
N ILE A 162 -7.09 14.11 8.35
CA ILE A 162 -5.75 14.19 7.79
C ILE A 162 -5.85 13.96 6.28
N MET A 163 -5.17 14.78 5.49
CA MET A 163 -4.95 14.47 4.06
C MET A 163 -3.46 14.28 3.82
N LEU A 164 -3.14 13.25 3.03
CA LEU A 164 -1.82 12.94 2.53
C LEU A 164 -1.90 13.04 1.01
N ILE A 165 -1.27 14.05 0.42
CA ILE A 165 -1.36 14.29 -1.02
C ILE A 165 0.05 14.25 -1.60
N GLU A 166 0.24 13.45 -2.64
CA GLU A 166 1.52 13.38 -3.34
C GLU A 166 1.85 14.74 -3.98
N THR A 167 3.06 15.23 -3.72
CA THR A 167 3.58 16.52 -4.20
C THR A 167 5.06 16.38 -4.55
N PRO A 168 5.44 15.43 -5.42
CA PRO A 168 6.84 15.13 -5.63
C PRO A 168 7.51 16.27 -6.42
N TRP A 169 8.75 16.62 -6.05
CA TRP A 169 9.65 17.55 -6.75
C TRP A 169 9.25 19.05 -6.80
N ASN A 170 7.99 19.39 -7.09
CA ASN A 170 7.50 20.76 -7.19
C ASN A 170 6.41 21.05 -6.15
N ARG A 171 6.62 22.10 -5.35
CA ARG A 171 5.72 22.51 -4.27
C ARG A 171 4.75 23.63 -4.64
N ASP A 172 4.91 24.25 -5.81
CA ASP A 172 4.00 25.31 -6.26
C ASP A 172 2.84 24.70 -7.05
N GLN A 173 2.03 23.91 -6.34
CA GLN A 173 0.87 23.24 -6.93
C GLN A 173 -0.33 24.17 -6.87
N THR A 174 -0.93 24.47 -8.03
CA THR A 174 -2.10 25.36 -8.12
C THR A 174 -3.29 24.85 -7.33
N TRP A 175 -3.42 23.53 -7.19
CA TRP A 175 -4.49 22.88 -6.44
C TRP A 175 -4.40 23.04 -4.93
N GLU A 176 -3.24 23.43 -4.36
CA GLU A 176 -3.11 23.59 -2.89
C GLU A 176 -4.10 24.63 -2.33
N LYS A 177 -4.53 25.59 -3.14
CA LYS A 177 -5.60 26.53 -2.79
C LYS A 177 -6.93 25.84 -2.50
N ILE A 178 -7.28 24.79 -3.24
CA ILE A 178 -8.52 24.03 -3.00
C ILE A 178 -8.51 23.46 -1.57
N VAL A 179 -7.38 22.90 -1.17
CA VAL A 179 -7.19 22.30 0.16
C VAL A 179 -7.20 23.37 1.25
N THR A 180 -6.42 24.44 1.09
CA THR A 180 -6.27 25.48 2.11
C THR A 180 -7.52 26.35 2.26
N GLU A 181 -8.23 26.67 1.19
CA GLU A 181 -9.52 27.40 1.24
C GLU A 181 -10.63 26.52 1.85
N ALA A 182 -10.51 25.19 1.77
CA ALA A 182 -11.37 24.26 2.49
C ALA A 182 -11.03 24.13 3.99
N GLY A 183 -10.14 24.97 4.54
CA GLY A 183 -9.81 24.96 5.97
C GLY A 183 -8.90 23.81 6.38
N TYR A 184 -8.00 23.39 5.50
CA TYR A 184 -6.91 22.47 5.83
C TYR A 184 -5.58 23.21 5.89
N HIS A 185 -4.73 22.82 6.85
CA HIS A 185 -3.43 23.45 7.07
C HIS A 185 -2.30 22.47 6.77
N PRO A 186 -1.30 22.84 5.94
CA PRO A 186 -0.13 22.01 5.73
C PRO A 186 0.67 21.91 7.03
N VAL A 187 1.01 20.69 7.45
CA VAL A 187 1.73 20.44 8.71
C VAL A 187 3.09 19.78 8.52
N LEU A 188 3.30 19.09 7.40
CA LEU A 188 4.55 18.41 7.08
C LEU A 188 4.67 18.20 5.58
N PHE A 189 5.88 18.35 5.05
CA PHE A 189 6.29 17.79 3.76
C PHE A 189 7.39 16.76 4.03
N ASP A 190 7.20 15.52 3.58
CA ASP A 190 8.11 14.40 3.88
C ASP A 190 9.15 14.14 2.77
N GLY A 191 9.16 14.98 1.73
CA GLY A 191 9.98 14.81 0.53
C GLY A 191 9.21 14.27 -0.68
N ILE A 192 8.06 13.65 -0.45
CA ILE A 192 7.17 13.09 -1.48
C ILE A 192 5.76 13.68 -1.31
N ASN A 193 5.21 13.57 -0.11
CA ASN A 193 3.85 13.96 0.22
C ASN A 193 3.80 15.20 1.09
N THR A 194 2.74 15.99 0.90
CA THR A 194 2.35 17.03 1.84
C THR A 194 1.18 16.53 2.69
N PHE A 195 1.35 16.60 4.02
CA PHE A 195 0.33 16.28 5.01
C PHE A 195 -0.42 17.55 5.39
N TYR A 196 -1.74 17.46 5.40
CA TYR A 196 -2.64 18.51 5.82
C TYR A 196 -3.52 18.04 6.97
N LEU A 197 -3.83 18.94 7.91
CA LEU A 197 -4.81 18.72 8.97
C LEU A 197 -6.01 19.62 8.77
N ALA A 198 -7.21 19.08 8.98
CA ALA A 198 -8.41 19.89 9.11
C ALA A 198 -8.25 20.86 10.30
N GLU A 199 -8.76 22.09 10.18
CA GLU A 199 -8.64 23.13 11.22
C GLU A 199 -9.05 22.64 12.61
N GLU A 200 -10.15 21.89 12.69
CA GLU A 200 -10.68 21.29 13.91
C GLU A 200 -9.81 20.17 14.52
N HIS A 201 -8.81 19.67 13.78
CA HIS A 201 -7.89 18.61 14.16
C HIS A 201 -6.42 19.09 14.28
N LEU A 202 -6.18 20.40 14.32
CA LEU A 202 -4.83 20.97 14.51
C LEU A 202 -4.16 20.55 15.83
N ASN A 203 -4.92 20.07 16.81
CA ASN A 203 -4.37 19.47 18.03
C ASN A 203 -3.47 18.25 17.76
N LEU A 204 -3.58 17.63 16.57
CA LEU A 204 -2.74 16.52 16.12
C LEU A 204 -1.39 16.96 15.55
N LYS A 205 -1.22 18.26 15.25
CA LYS A 205 0.00 18.82 14.63
C LYS A 205 1.31 18.41 15.33
N PRO A 206 1.43 18.39 16.67
CA PRO A 206 2.69 18.03 17.33
C PRO A 206 3.24 16.66 16.92
N ALA A 207 2.38 15.71 16.53
CA ALA A 207 2.80 14.39 16.07
C ALA A 207 3.57 14.42 14.73
N PHE A 208 3.42 15.48 13.93
CA PHE A 208 4.06 15.66 12.62
C PHE A 208 5.38 16.44 12.68
N GLU A 209 5.64 17.15 13.79
CA GLU A 209 6.84 17.99 13.96
C GLU A 209 8.12 17.17 14.17
N ILE A 210 7.97 15.92 14.58
CA ILE A 210 9.09 15.01 14.88
C ILE A 210 9.15 13.92 13.79
N PRO A 211 10.32 13.63 13.20
CA PRO A 211 10.44 12.50 12.28
C PRO A 211 10.21 11.16 12.98
N PRO A 212 9.82 10.09 12.26
CA PRO A 212 9.87 8.71 12.73
C PRO A 212 11.19 8.39 13.41
N CYS A 213 11.13 7.80 14.60
CA CYS A 213 12.30 7.46 15.38
C CYS A 213 12.08 6.16 16.17
N ASN A 214 13.09 5.76 16.94
CA ASN A 214 13.06 4.54 17.75
C ASN A 214 11.97 4.52 18.82
N LEU A 215 11.34 5.66 19.13
CA LEU A 215 10.21 5.74 20.08
C LEU A 215 8.87 5.32 19.46
N ASP A 216 8.80 5.13 18.14
CA ASP A 216 7.58 4.69 17.45
C ASP A 216 7.38 3.17 17.46
N ASP A 217 8.37 2.39 17.93
CA ASP A 217 8.31 0.93 18.09
C ASP A 217 7.76 0.18 16.85
N PHE A 218 8.29 0.54 15.67
CA PHE A 218 7.94 -0.08 14.40
C PHE A 218 9.03 -1.01 13.89
N GLN A 219 8.63 -1.93 13.01
CA GLN A 219 9.53 -2.68 12.14
C GLN A 219 9.07 -2.50 10.70
N PHE A 220 10.00 -2.58 9.76
CA PHE A 220 9.63 -2.64 8.36
C PHE A 220 9.16 -4.04 7.97
N CYS A 221 8.28 -4.11 6.99
CA CYS A 221 7.89 -5.35 6.37
C CYS A 221 9.12 -6.04 5.72
N LYS A 222 9.01 -7.35 5.52
CA LYS A 222 10.07 -8.15 4.91
C LYS A 222 10.37 -7.63 3.49
N GLY A 223 11.64 -7.33 3.22
CA GLY A 223 12.09 -6.87 1.89
C GLY A 223 11.90 -5.37 1.65
N HIS A 224 11.55 -4.59 2.67
CA HIS A 224 11.40 -3.14 2.54
C HIS A 224 12.69 -2.45 2.06
N LYS A 225 12.56 -1.39 1.25
CA LYS A 225 13.69 -0.66 0.65
C LYS A 225 14.65 -0.05 1.68
N PHE A 226 14.14 0.32 2.87
CA PHE A 226 14.95 0.82 3.99
C PHE A 226 15.49 -0.28 4.93
N SER A 227 15.19 -1.56 4.68
CA SER A 227 15.74 -2.67 5.46
C SER A 227 17.06 -3.17 4.90
N HIS A 228 17.82 -3.90 5.73
CA HIS A 228 19.00 -4.60 5.25
C HIS A 228 18.60 -5.57 4.12
N PRO A 229 19.32 -5.60 2.98
CA PRO A 229 19.01 -6.53 1.89
C PRO A 229 18.99 -7.98 2.38
N VAL A 230 17.90 -8.69 2.11
CA VAL A 230 17.72 -10.08 2.54
C VAL A 230 17.91 -11.08 1.40
N ALA A 231 18.09 -10.63 0.16
CA ALA A 231 18.12 -11.49 -1.04
C ALA A 231 19.20 -12.59 -0.95
N ASP A 232 20.40 -12.26 -0.48
CA ASP A 232 21.49 -13.23 -0.32
C ASP A 232 21.16 -14.27 0.76
N LEU A 233 20.58 -13.81 1.88
CA LEU A 233 20.15 -14.69 2.96
C LEU A 233 19.01 -15.61 2.51
N GLU A 234 18.06 -15.11 1.72
CA GLU A 234 16.97 -15.90 1.15
C GLU A 234 17.49 -16.94 0.16
N THR A 235 18.43 -16.55 -0.69
CA THR A 235 19.09 -17.46 -1.64
C THR A 235 19.82 -18.57 -0.90
N ALA A 236 20.60 -18.22 0.13
CA ALA A 236 21.30 -19.19 0.97
C ALA A 236 20.31 -20.12 1.70
N LEU A 237 19.24 -19.57 2.27
CA LEU A 237 18.20 -20.35 2.95
C LEU A 237 17.52 -21.33 2.00
N ASN A 238 17.20 -20.90 0.78
CA ASN A 238 16.59 -21.77 -0.23
C ASN A 238 17.56 -22.88 -0.67
N ALA A 239 18.85 -22.58 -0.81
CA ALA A 239 19.86 -23.59 -1.13
C ALA A 239 19.99 -24.65 -0.03
N GLU A 240 20.01 -24.23 1.24
CA GLU A 240 20.04 -25.16 2.37
C GLU A 240 18.75 -25.97 2.50
N ARG A 241 17.58 -25.38 2.23
CA ARG A 241 16.30 -26.13 2.18
C ARG A 241 16.33 -27.21 1.10
N GLN A 242 16.74 -26.88 -0.13
CA GLN A 242 16.88 -27.86 -1.20
C GLN A 242 17.91 -28.95 -0.89
N ARG A 243 18.96 -28.62 -0.14
CA ARG A 243 19.94 -29.61 0.34
C ARG A 243 19.32 -30.55 1.39
N ALA A 244 18.55 -30.00 2.33
CA ALA A 244 17.83 -30.79 3.32
C ALA A 244 16.81 -31.73 2.66
N ASP A 245 15.98 -31.20 1.75
CA ASP A 245 14.98 -31.99 1.01
C ASP A 245 15.63 -33.15 0.24
N ARG A 246 16.79 -32.90 -0.40
CA ARG A 246 17.58 -33.95 -1.09
C ARG A 246 18.09 -35.00 -0.11
N ALA A 247 18.67 -34.60 1.02
CA ALA A 247 19.17 -35.53 2.02
C ALA A 247 18.05 -36.38 2.63
N GLU A 248 16.88 -35.80 2.87
CA GLU A 248 15.69 -36.51 3.33
C GLU A 248 15.19 -37.51 2.29
N ALA A 249 15.13 -37.12 1.00
CA ALA A 249 14.75 -38.00 -0.08
C ALA A 249 15.73 -39.18 -0.25
N GLU A 250 17.04 -38.94 -0.18
CA GLU A 250 18.07 -39.99 -0.21
C GLU A 250 17.96 -40.93 0.98
N LEU A 251 17.74 -40.41 2.19
CA LEU A 251 17.54 -41.23 3.39
C LEU A 251 16.28 -42.10 3.26
N HIS A 252 15.18 -41.53 2.76
CA HIS A 252 13.95 -42.27 2.49
C HIS A 252 14.17 -43.36 1.44
N ALA A 253 14.90 -43.08 0.36
CA ALA A 253 15.24 -44.07 -0.67
C ALA A 253 16.11 -45.20 -0.11
N LEU A 254 17.14 -44.87 0.68
CA LEU A 254 18.00 -45.85 1.34
C LEU A 254 17.21 -46.75 2.30
N ARG A 255 16.37 -46.16 3.16
CA ARG A 255 15.51 -46.92 4.10
C ARG A 255 14.54 -47.86 3.40
N ASN A 256 14.07 -47.48 2.21
CA ASN A 256 13.16 -48.29 1.40
C ASN A 256 13.86 -49.26 0.45
N SER A 257 15.20 -49.21 0.36
CA SER A 257 15.97 -50.09 -0.51
C SER A 257 15.89 -51.55 -0.05
N ARG A 258 16.00 -52.47 -1.03
CA ARG A 258 16.02 -53.93 -0.76
C ARG A 258 17.21 -54.31 0.13
N SER A 259 18.36 -53.67 -0.09
CA SER A 259 19.59 -53.89 0.67
C SER A 259 19.39 -53.52 2.15
N TRP A 260 18.77 -52.38 2.43
CA TRP A 260 18.50 -51.95 3.80
C TRP A 260 17.48 -52.86 4.51
N ARG A 261 16.43 -53.30 3.81
CA ARG A 261 15.46 -54.27 4.33
C ARG A 261 16.10 -55.64 4.62
N ALA A 262 17.03 -56.09 3.77
CA ALA A 262 17.78 -57.32 3.99
C ALA A 262 18.69 -57.23 5.23
N ILE A 263 19.41 -56.11 5.38
CA ILE A 263 20.26 -55.83 6.55
C ILE A 263 19.43 -55.80 7.84
N GLN A 264 18.28 -55.12 7.82
CA GLN A 264 17.33 -55.09 8.96
C GLN A 264 16.83 -56.48 9.34
N THR A 265 16.49 -57.32 8.35
CA THR A 265 16.02 -58.69 8.57
C THR A 265 17.12 -59.55 9.21
N LEU A 266 18.35 -59.49 8.69
CA LEU A 266 19.51 -60.19 9.25
C LEU A 266 19.81 -59.75 10.69
N LYS A 267 19.73 -58.45 10.97
CA LYS A 267 19.97 -57.89 12.30
C LYS A 267 18.93 -58.40 13.32
N ASN A 268 17.66 -58.50 12.91
CA ASN A 268 16.59 -59.04 13.76
C ASN A 268 16.72 -60.55 14.01
N VAL A 269 17.29 -61.31 13.06
CA VAL A 269 17.59 -62.74 13.25
C VAL A 269 18.74 -62.92 14.23
N LEU A 270 19.83 -62.17 14.09
CA LEU A 270 21.00 -62.24 14.97
C LEU A 270 20.75 -61.74 16.40
N ALA A 271 19.79 -60.83 16.60
CA ALA A 271 19.41 -60.34 17.94
C ALA A 271 18.47 -61.29 18.70
N ARG A 272 17.95 -62.34 18.05
CA ARG A 272 17.05 -63.35 18.65
C ARG A 272 17.75 -64.66 19.01
N THR A 273 19.03 -64.78 18.68
CA THR A 273 19.97 -65.85 19.08
C THR A 273 20.83 -65.37 20.23
#